data_AF-A0AAJ1RWR9-F1
#
_entry.id   AF-A0AAJ1RWR9-F1
#
_cell.length_a   1.000
_cell.length_b   1.000
_cell.length_c   1.000
_cell.angle_alpha   90.00
_cell.angle_beta   90.00
_cell.angle_gamma   90.00
#
_symmetry.space_group_name_H-M   'P 1'
#
loop_
_entity.id
_entity.type
_entity.pdbx_description
1 polymer ?
#
loop_
_entity_poly.entity_id
_entity_poly.type
_entity_poly.pdbx_seq_one_letter_code
_entity_poly.pdbx_strand_id
1 'polypeptide(L)'
;MDAFYEAGDERDLIGHLAIGLAPHTSGGVLCRIIGWTTASAGYAHPLFHAAKRRNCDGDEDSLMMLLDGLLNFSMSILPAGRGGLMDAPLVLSTRINPREIDKEALNVDCSWTYTRAFYEATISRPHPNEIEKLVDLAGDRIGSIGEVRGYGWTHDSGKLDAGPVNSSYKTLKTMKDKMLAQLALGQRLRAVSAQRVASQVIESHFLPDLRGNLMAFTRQKVRCVKCAHSYRRVPLAGKCIQNISTSGGLSGGRGDGSTLCGGNVVLTVSEGAVRKYIEITREVIENYGVDDYTKQRVEWMTDSVDSLFNDDTVTVMTLNDFV
;
A
#
# COMPACT_ATOMS: atom_id res chain seq x y z
N MET A 1 2.14 -9.21 -40.34
CA MET A 1 3.45 -9.33 -39.70
C MET A 1 3.50 -10.69 -39.06
N ASP A 2 4.66 -11.33 -39.11
CA ASP A 2 4.90 -12.58 -38.42
C ASP A 2 5.01 -12.34 -36.91
N ALA A 3 4.92 -13.41 -36.11
CA ALA A 3 5.02 -13.32 -34.66
C ALA A 3 6.46 -12.89 -34.27
N PHE A 4 6.58 -11.88 -33.40
CA PHE A 4 7.90 -11.35 -33.02
C PHE A 4 8.56 -12.11 -31.86
N TYR A 5 7.78 -12.44 -30.82
CA TYR A 5 8.32 -13.08 -29.62
C TYR A 5 8.39 -14.60 -29.73
N GLU A 6 7.45 -15.22 -30.47
CA GLU A 6 7.33 -16.67 -30.64
C GLU A 6 7.46 -17.48 -29.32
N ALA A 7 7.09 -16.88 -28.19
CA ALA A 7 7.34 -17.42 -26.86
C ALA A 7 6.37 -18.57 -26.54
N GLY A 8 6.91 -19.74 -26.22
CA GLY A 8 6.17 -20.89 -25.72
C GLY A 8 6.31 -21.08 -24.21
N ASP A 9 7.46 -20.72 -23.65
CA ASP A 9 7.76 -20.76 -22.20
C ASP A 9 8.40 -19.45 -21.73
N GLU A 10 8.45 -19.24 -20.41
CA GLU A 10 9.03 -18.04 -19.79
C GLU A 10 10.51 -17.82 -20.17
N ARG A 11 11.24 -18.90 -20.44
CA ARG A 11 12.66 -18.86 -20.82
C ARG A 11 12.90 -18.25 -22.18
N ASP A 12 11.91 -18.32 -23.08
CA ASP A 12 12.02 -17.74 -24.42
C ASP A 12 12.06 -16.21 -24.36
N LEU A 13 11.60 -15.61 -23.26
CA LEU A 13 11.68 -14.17 -23.03
C LEU A 13 13.08 -13.68 -22.62
N ILE A 14 14.01 -14.58 -22.30
CA ILE A 14 15.38 -14.21 -21.95
C ILE A 14 16.08 -13.58 -23.16
N GLY A 15 16.64 -12.40 -22.94
CA GLY A 15 17.29 -11.61 -24.00
C GLY A 15 16.36 -10.59 -24.67
N HIS A 16 15.03 -10.74 -24.54
CA HIS A 16 14.10 -9.71 -25.00
C HIS A 16 14.18 -8.44 -24.13
N LEU A 17 13.80 -7.33 -24.77
CA LEU A 17 13.83 -6.01 -24.16
C LEU A 17 12.48 -5.66 -23.57
N ALA A 18 12.53 -4.95 -22.44
CA ALA A 18 11.39 -4.40 -21.75
C ALA A 18 11.67 -2.95 -21.35
N ILE A 19 10.60 -2.22 -21.04
CA ILE A 19 10.61 -0.87 -20.51
C ILE A 19 10.27 -0.97 -19.04
N GLY A 20 11.21 -0.59 -18.17
CA GLY A 20 10.91 -0.33 -16.76
C GLY A 20 10.37 1.09 -16.60
N LEU A 21 9.24 1.26 -15.94
CA LEU A 21 8.61 2.56 -15.72
C LEU A 21 8.09 2.68 -14.29
N ALA A 22 8.60 3.68 -13.58
CA ALA A 22 8.15 3.97 -12.22
C ALA A 22 6.83 4.77 -12.25
N PRO A 23 5.88 4.43 -11.36
CA PRO A 23 4.82 5.35 -10.97
C PRO A 23 5.32 6.78 -10.68
N HIS A 24 4.49 7.74 -11.02
CA HIS A 24 4.71 9.18 -10.99
C HIS A 24 5.83 9.69 -11.90
N THR A 25 6.26 8.89 -12.89
CA THR A 25 7.26 9.28 -13.90
C THR A 25 6.74 9.07 -15.32
N SER A 26 7.41 9.68 -16.29
CA SER A 26 7.11 9.53 -17.73
C SER A 26 8.32 9.14 -18.58
N GLY A 27 9.44 8.86 -17.94
CA GLY A 27 10.67 8.39 -18.56
C GLY A 27 10.86 6.90 -18.31
N GLY A 28 10.57 6.08 -19.32
CA GLY A 28 10.88 4.66 -19.28
C GLY A 28 12.37 4.41 -19.42
N VAL A 29 12.87 3.34 -18.80
CA VAL A 29 14.26 2.90 -18.93
C VAL A 29 14.28 1.53 -19.57
N LEU A 30 15.00 1.41 -20.69
CA LEU A 30 15.15 0.16 -21.41
C LEU A 30 15.96 -0.84 -20.57
N CYS A 31 15.46 -2.07 -20.47
CA CYS A 31 16.17 -3.17 -19.84
C CYS A 31 16.09 -4.45 -20.68
N ARG A 32 16.90 -5.43 -20.30
CA ARG A 32 16.94 -6.76 -20.91
C ARG A 32 16.64 -7.81 -19.84
N ILE A 33 15.76 -8.73 -20.15
CA ILE A 33 15.44 -9.87 -19.28
C ILE A 33 16.62 -10.86 -19.35
N ILE A 34 17.12 -11.28 -18.18
CA ILE A 34 18.27 -12.21 -18.10
C ILE A 34 17.95 -13.52 -17.37
N GLY A 35 16.78 -13.63 -16.76
CA GLY A 35 16.37 -14.82 -16.02
C GLY A 35 15.17 -14.57 -15.11
N TRP A 36 14.83 -15.59 -14.34
CA TRP A 36 13.65 -15.63 -13.47
C TRP A 36 14.05 -16.03 -12.05
N THR A 37 13.19 -15.66 -11.10
CA THR A 37 13.33 -15.92 -9.67
C THR A 37 11.96 -16.34 -9.13
N THR A 38 11.90 -17.20 -8.11
CA THR A 38 10.61 -17.52 -7.47
C THR A 38 10.17 -16.47 -6.45
N ALA A 39 11.03 -15.49 -6.14
CA ALA A 39 10.69 -14.40 -5.23
C ALA A 39 9.65 -13.46 -5.87
N SER A 40 8.73 -12.94 -5.04
CA SER A 40 7.76 -11.90 -5.45
C SER A 40 8.43 -10.50 -5.51
N ALA A 41 9.58 -10.38 -6.16
CA ALA A 41 10.34 -9.15 -6.31
C ALA A 41 11.12 -9.15 -7.64
N GLY A 42 11.26 -7.97 -8.26
CA GLY A 42 12.11 -7.78 -9.43
C GLY A 42 13.52 -7.38 -9.02
N TYR A 43 14.54 -8.12 -9.49
CA TYR A 43 15.94 -7.78 -9.24
C TYR A 43 16.54 -7.07 -10.44
N ALA A 44 17.27 -5.99 -10.18
CA ALA A 44 18.09 -5.33 -11.19
C ALA A 44 19.26 -4.59 -10.54
N HIS A 45 20.13 -4.05 -11.40
CA HIS A 45 21.25 -3.23 -10.95
C HIS A 45 20.75 -1.95 -10.23
N PRO A 46 21.40 -1.48 -9.13
CA PRO A 46 20.96 -0.28 -8.41
C PRO A 46 20.79 0.94 -9.32
N LEU A 47 21.72 1.17 -10.24
CA LEU A 47 21.65 2.25 -11.23
C LEU A 47 20.40 2.18 -12.12
N PHE A 48 19.86 0.98 -12.39
CA PHE A 48 18.61 0.84 -13.17
C PHE A 48 17.40 1.28 -12.36
N HIS A 49 17.34 0.93 -11.08
CA HIS A 49 16.27 1.42 -10.19
C HIS A 49 16.35 2.93 -10.01
N ALA A 50 17.54 3.48 -9.77
CA ALA A 50 17.74 4.93 -9.66
C ALA A 50 17.46 5.69 -10.96
N ALA A 51 17.76 5.11 -12.12
CA ALA A 51 17.42 5.71 -13.42
C ALA A 51 15.90 5.89 -13.61
N LYS A 52 15.10 5.03 -12.99
CA LYS A 52 13.63 5.16 -12.94
C LYS A 52 13.14 6.01 -11.76
N ARG A 53 14.05 6.64 -11.00
CA ARG A 53 13.76 7.43 -9.79
C ARG A 53 13.11 6.61 -8.68
N ARG A 54 13.67 5.42 -8.41
CA ARG A 54 13.28 4.57 -7.28
C ARG A 54 14.32 4.59 -6.17
N ASN A 55 13.82 4.67 -4.93
CA ASN A 55 14.61 4.68 -3.71
C ASN A 55 14.81 3.25 -3.17
N CYS A 56 13.96 2.32 -3.60
CA CYS A 56 14.01 0.91 -3.20
C CYS A 56 13.75 0.66 -1.70
N ASP A 57 13.00 1.53 -1.04
CA ASP A 57 12.58 1.44 0.37
C ASP A 57 11.19 0.77 0.55
N GLY A 58 10.76 -0.01 -0.46
CA GLY A 58 9.41 -0.60 -0.54
C GLY A 58 8.63 -0.19 -1.79
N ASP A 59 9.28 0.52 -2.72
CA ASP A 59 8.72 0.94 -4.00
C ASP A 59 8.24 -0.22 -4.88
N GLU A 60 7.09 -0.01 -5.52
CA GLU A 60 6.58 -0.86 -6.60
C GLU A 60 6.98 -0.27 -7.96
N ASP A 61 7.18 -1.13 -8.95
CA ASP A 61 7.62 -0.72 -10.28
C ASP A 61 6.84 -1.46 -11.36
N SER A 62 6.77 -0.87 -12.56
CA SER A 62 6.12 -1.51 -13.70
C SER A 62 7.13 -1.94 -14.76
N LEU A 63 6.83 -3.05 -15.42
CA LEU A 63 7.63 -3.59 -16.50
C LEU A 63 6.72 -3.94 -17.67
N MET A 64 7.01 -3.37 -18.84
CA MET A 64 6.23 -3.53 -20.05
C MET A 64 7.13 -4.07 -21.15
N MET A 65 6.65 -5.01 -21.96
CA MET A 65 7.44 -5.52 -23.09
C MET A 65 7.69 -4.41 -24.11
N LEU A 66 8.90 -4.31 -24.67
CA LEU A 66 9.27 -3.17 -25.52
C LEU A 66 8.34 -3.02 -26.73
N LEU A 67 8.05 -4.10 -27.47
CA LEU A 67 7.23 -4.03 -28.67
C LEU A 67 5.77 -3.70 -28.33
N ASP A 68 5.28 -4.20 -27.19
CA ASP A 68 3.94 -3.86 -26.68
C ASP A 68 3.82 -2.36 -26.43
N GLY A 69 4.79 -1.79 -25.71
CA GLY A 69 4.85 -0.35 -25.47
C GLY A 69 4.98 0.50 -26.73
N LEU A 70 5.61 -0.02 -27.79
CA LEU A 70 5.73 0.71 -29.07
C LEU A 70 4.47 0.63 -29.93
N LEU A 71 3.77 -0.50 -29.93
CA LEU A 71 2.60 -0.71 -30.79
C LEU A 71 1.31 -0.19 -30.16
N ASN A 72 1.14 -0.37 -28.86
CA ASN A 72 -0.12 -0.13 -28.16
C ASN A 72 -0.18 1.22 -27.43
N PHE A 73 0.94 1.94 -27.36
CA PHE A 73 0.96 3.28 -26.78
C PHE A 73 0.59 4.36 -27.81
N SER A 74 -0.29 5.28 -27.41
CA SER A 74 -0.56 6.50 -28.14
C SER A 74 -0.92 7.60 -27.17
N MET A 75 -0.42 8.83 -27.36
CA MET A 75 -0.82 9.97 -26.53
C MET A 75 -2.34 10.24 -26.56
N SER A 76 -3.05 9.78 -27.59
CA SER A 76 -4.49 9.94 -27.72
C SER A 76 -5.32 9.14 -26.69
N ILE A 77 -4.75 8.08 -26.10
CA ILE A 77 -5.43 7.26 -25.09
C ILE A 77 -5.25 7.82 -23.68
N LEU A 78 -4.35 8.80 -23.51
CA LEU A 78 -4.07 9.38 -22.21
C LEU A 78 -5.24 10.27 -21.75
N PRO A 79 -5.64 10.19 -20.47
CA PRO A 79 -6.75 10.98 -19.98
C PRO A 79 -6.38 12.47 -19.99
N ALA A 80 -7.30 13.32 -20.46
CA ALA A 80 -7.10 14.77 -20.54
C ALA A 80 -7.06 15.49 -19.17
N GLY A 81 -7.33 14.77 -18.07
CA GLY A 81 -7.32 15.29 -16.71
C GLY A 81 -5.92 15.53 -16.14
N ARG A 82 -5.84 16.13 -14.95
CA ARG A 82 -4.57 16.31 -14.23
C ARG A 82 -3.92 14.95 -13.95
N GLY A 83 -2.62 14.87 -14.21
CA GLY A 83 -1.84 13.65 -13.97
C GLY A 83 -1.92 12.61 -15.08
N GLY A 84 -2.71 12.83 -16.15
CA GLY A 84 -2.87 11.84 -17.22
C GLY A 84 -1.63 11.58 -18.06
N LEU A 85 -0.60 12.42 -17.95
CA LEU A 85 0.71 12.24 -18.60
C LEU A 85 1.73 11.50 -17.73
N MET A 86 1.43 11.31 -16.45
CA MET A 86 2.25 10.48 -15.57
C MET A 86 1.93 9.02 -15.83
N ASP A 87 2.87 8.12 -15.50
CA ASP A 87 2.71 6.66 -15.63
C ASP A 87 2.62 6.17 -17.08
N ALA A 88 3.06 7.01 -18.02
CA ALA A 88 3.12 6.71 -19.44
C ALA A 88 4.57 6.87 -19.97
N PRO A 89 5.09 5.92 -20.77
CA PRO A 89 6.47 5.98 -21.27
C PRO A 89 6.59 6.99 -22.43
N LEU A 90 6.52 8.30 -22.13
CA LEU A 90 6.63 9.39 -23.10
C LEU A 90 8.03 9.48 -23.71
N VAL A 91 9.05 9.16 -22.93
CA VAL A 91 10.44 9.13 -23.35
C VAL A 91 11.05 7.80 -22.91
N LEU A 92 11.93 7.24 -23.75
CA LEU A 92 12.64 5.99 -23.45
C LEU A 92 14.15 6.25 -23.38
N SER A 93 14.74 6.04 -22.21
CA SER A 93 16.19 6.02 -22.04
C SER A 93 16.75 4.66 -22.43
N THR A 94 17.66 4.65 -23.39
CA THR A 94 18.29 3.42 -23.91
C THR A 94 19.63 3.09 -23.25
N ARG A 95 20.20 4.05 -22.52
CA ARG A 95 21.49 3.93 -21.84
C ARG A 95 21.43 4.62 -20.49
N ILE A 96 21.98 3.97 -19.48
CA ILE A 96 22.08 4.53 -18.13
C ILE A 96 23.38 5.32 -18.05
N ASN A 97 23.28 6.60 -17.73
CA ASN A 97 24.41 7.48 -17.42
C ASN A 97 24.40 7.78 -15.91
N PRO A 98 25.35 7.24 -15.12
CA PRO A 98 25.37 7.45 -13.67
C PRO A 98 25.53 8.90 -13.22
N ARG A 99 25.89 9.82 -14.12
CA ARG A 99 25.91 11.26 -13.84
C ARG A 99 24.52 11.91 -13.78
N GLU A 100 23.53 11.27 -14.40
CA GLU A 100 22.18 11.83 -14.59
C GLU A 100 21.12 11.14 -13.70
N ILE A 101 21.52 10.09 -12.98
CA ILE A 101 20.63 9.36 -12.07
C ILE A 101 20.57 10.04 -10.69
N ASP A 102 19.67 9.53 -9.86
CA ASP A 102 19.53 9.99 -8.48
C ASP A 102 20.82 9.76 -7.65
N LYS A 103 21.06 10.67 -6.70
CA LYS A 103 22.24 10.66 -5.84
C LYS A 103 22.24 9.49 -4.85
N GLU A 104 21.09 8.93 -4.52
CA GLU A 104 21.01 7.82 -3.56
C GLU A 104 21.80 6.61 -4.03
N ALA A 105 21.70 6.24 -5.31
CA ALA A 105 22.48 5.14 -5.87
C ALA A 105 23.99 5.42 -5.93
N LEU A 106 24.42 6.68 -5.87
CA LEU A 106 25.83 7.04 -5.83
C LEU A 106 26.48 6.75 -4.48
N ASN A 107 25.67 6.61 -3.43
CA ASN A 107 26.12 6.25 -2.08
C ASN A 107 26.15 4.73 -1.84
N VAL A 108 25.92 3.91 -2.88
CA VAL A 108 26.02 2.46 -2.78
C VAL A 108 27.48 2.05 -2.68
N ASP A 109 27.81 1.34 -1.61
CA ASP A 109 29.13 0.75 -1.42
C ASP A 109 29.39 -0.38 -2.43
N CYS A 110 30.56 -0.31 -3.05
CA CYS A 110 31.04 -1.21 -4.09
C CYS A 110 32.29 -1.99 -3.64
N SER A 111 32.62 -1.98 -2.35
CA SER A 111 33.79 -2.65 -1.76
C SER A 111 33.58 -4.16 -1.67
N TRP A 112 34.63 -4.93 -1.96
CA TRP A 112 34.62 -6.39 -1.76
C TRP A 112 34.86 -6.78 -0.29
N THR A 113 35.61 -5.95 0.44
CA THR A 113 35.94 -6.15 1.85
C THR A 113 36.17 -4.79 2.49
N TYR A 114 35.72 -4.59 3.72
CA TYR A 114 36.07 -3.39 4.48
C TYR A 114 37.48 -3.48 5.06
N THR A 115 38.16 -2.33 5.10
CA THR A 115 39.48 -2.23 5.71
C THR A 115 39.39 -2.28 7.23
N ARG A 116 40.45 -2.77 7.89
CA ARG A 116 40.58 -2.72 9.35
C ARG A 116 40.40 -1.29 9.90
N ALA A 117 40.96 -0.29 9.20
CA ALA A 117 40.87 1.11 9.59
C ALA A 117 39.42 1.60 9.67
N PHE A 118 38.55 1.17 8.74
CA PHE A 118 37.13 1.50 8.78
C PHE A 118 36.48 0.95 10.06
N TYR A 119 36.70 -0.33 10.38
CA TYR A 119 36.14 -0.94 11.60
C TYR A 119 36.62 -0.25 12.88
N GLU A 120 37.91 0.04 13.00
CA GLU A 120 38.47 0.72 14.18
C GLU A 120 37.94 2.15 14.31
N ALA A 121 37.77 2.86 13.19
CA ALA A 121 37.20 4.20 13.19
C ALA A 121 35.75 4.22 13.69
N THR A 122 34.96 3.17 13.50
CA THR A 122 33.57 3.13 14.00
C THR A 122 33.45 3.20 15.53
N ILE A 123 34.52 2.87 16.28
CA ILE A 123 34.52 2.88 17.75
C ILE A 123 34.27 4.29 18.30
N SER A 124 34.82 5.32 17.66
CA SER A 124 34.60 6.72 18.07
C SER A 124 33.24 7.28 17.62
N ARG A 125 32.44 6.49 16.89
CA ARG A 125 31.14 6.88 16.30
C ARG A 125 31.22 8.19 15.50
N PRO A 126 32.19 8.33 14.57
CA PRO A 126 32.31 9.53 13.75
C PRO A 126 31.10 9.65 12.81
N HIS A 127 30.87 10.85 12.30
CA HIS A 127 29.88 11.04 11.25
C HIS A 127 30.33 10.29 9.97
N PRO A 128 29.44 9.63 9.21
CA PRO A 128 29.82 8.86 8.01
C PRO A 128 30.69 9.63 7.01
N ASN A 129 30.38 10.91 6.77
CA ASN A 129 31.15 11.79 5.88
C ASN A 129 32.64 11.94 6.27
N GLU A 130 33.01 11.73 7.54
CA GLU A 130 34.41 11.82 7.98
C GLU A 130 35.25 10.60 7.55
N ILE A 131 34.59 9.45 7.40
CA ILE A 131 35.22 8.16 7.08
C ILE A 131 34.85 7.64 5.68
N GLU A 132 34.09 8.42 4.91
CA GLU A 132 33.61 8.10 3.56
C GLU A 132 34.73 7.60 2.65
N LYS A 133 35.90 8.24 2.70
CA LYS A 133 37.09 7.89 1.88
C LYS A 133 37.68 6.51 2.17
N LEU A 134 37.29 5.86 3.25
CA LEU A 134 37.73 4.50 3.60
C LEU A 134 36.89 3.43 2.91
N VAL A 135 35.80 3.82 2.25
CA VAL A 135 34.83 2.96 1.56
C VAL A 135 34.80 3.36 0.09
N ASP A 136 34.61 2.39 -0.80
CA ASP A 136 34.53 2.61 -2.23
C ASP A 136 33.07 2.81 -2.67
N LEU A 137 32.67 4.05 -2.95
CA LEU A 137 31.30 4.39 -3.33
C LEU A 137 31.12 4.41 -4.85
N ALA A 138 29.91 4.09 -5.31
CA ALA A 138 29.55 4.16 -6.73
C ALA A 138 29.80 5.57 -7.33
N GLY A 139 29.59 6.63 -6.54
CA GLY A 139 29.86 8.01 -6.92
C GLY A 139 31.33 8.31 -7.21
N ASP A 140 32.27 7.71 -6.48
CA ASP A 140 33.71 7.91 -6.66
C ASP A 140 34.23 7.31 -7.98
N ARG A 141 33.48 6.37 -8.54
CA ARG A 141 33.82 5.66 -9.77
C ARG A 141 33.32 6.36 -11.04
N ILE A 142 32.51 7.41 -10.91
CA ILE A 142 31.97 8.18 -12.05
C ILE A 142 33.10 8.72 -12.93
N GLY A 143 32.95 8.55 -14.25
CA GLY A 143 33.97 8.97 -15.23
C GLY A 143 35.16 8.01 -15.38
N SER A 144 35.18 6.91 -14.62
CA SER A 144 36.13 5.80 -14.80
C SER A 144 35.46 4.61 -15.51
N ILE A 145 36.25 3.62 -15.91
CA ILE A 145 35.74 2.36 -16.47
C ILE A 145 34.86 1.59 -15.45
N GLY A 146 35.09 1.82 -14.15
CA GLY A 146 34.35 1.22 -13.04
C GLY A 146 32.99 1.85 -12.76
N GLU A 147 32.56 2.86 -13.52
CA GLU A 147 31.31 3.59 -13.30
C GLU A 147 30.07 2.67 -13.32
N VAL A 148 30.08 1.62 -14.16
CA VAL A 148 28.96 0.67 -14.33
C VAL A 148 29.37 -0.80 -14.11
N ARG A 149 30.59 -1.09 -13.66
CA ARG A 149 31.14 -2.45 -13.56
C ARG A 149 32.05 -2.62 -12.34
N GLY A 150 32.19 -3.88 -11.91
CA GLY A 150 33.14 -4.26 -10.85
C GLY A 150 32.66 -3.88 -9.45
N TYR A 151 31.35 -3.80 -9.23
CA TYR A 151 30.78 -3.56 -7.91
C TYR A 151 30.95 -4.83 -7.08
N GLY A 152 31.61 -4.70 -5.94
CA GLY A 152 31.79 -5.79 -4.99
C GLY A 152 30.61 -5.95 -4.05
N TRP A 153 30.63 -7.04 -3.29
CA TRP A 153 29.75 -7.28 -2.16
C TRP A 153 30.56 -7.95 -1.05
N THR A 154 30.21 -7.67 0.21
CA THR A 154 30.99 -8.13 1.37
C THR A 154 30.53 -9.48 1.91
N HIS A 155 29.27 -9.84 1.68
CA HIS A 155 28.65 -11.06 2.22
C HIS A 155 28.03 -11.87 1.09
N ASP A 156 28.48 -13.10 0.93
CA ASP A 156 27.77 -14.04 0.08
C ASP A 156 26.42 -14.37 0.71
N SER A 157 25.37 -14.26 -0.10
CA SER A 157 24.05 -14.76 0.25
C SER A 157 23.82 -16.10 -0.45
N GLY A 158 22.90 -16.91 0.07
CA GLY A 158 22.45 -18.12 -0.61
C GLY A 158 21.72 -17.80 -1.92
N LYS A 159 20.81 -18.68 -2.33
CA LYS A 159 19.94 -18.36 -3.47
C LYS A 159 19.13 -17.10 -3.18
N LEU A 160 18.98 -16.22 -4.17
CA LEU A 160 18.25 -14.95 -4.05
C LEU A 160 16.80 -15.13 -3.59
N ASP A 161 16.22 -16.29 -3.90
CA ASP A 161 14.85 -16.69 -3.61
C ASP A 161 14.73 -17.73 -2.49
N ALA A 162 15.76 -17.89 -1.65
CA ALA A 162 15.73 -18.84 -0.53
C ALA A 162 14.72 -18.47 0.58
N GLY A 163 14.16 -17.26 0.55
CA GLY A 163 13.18 -16.77 1.51
C GLY A 163 11.74 -17.28 1.27
N PRO A 164 10.81 -16.97 2.18
CA PRO A 164 9.40 -17.28 1.99
C PRO A 164 8.82 -16.52 0.79
N VAL A 165 8.11 -17.22 -0.10
CA VAL A 165 7.54 -16.66 -1.34
C VAL A 165 6.58 -15.50 -1.08
N ASN A 166 5.77 -15.61 -0.03
CA ASN A 166 4.81 -14.60 0.37
C ASN A 166 4.96 -14.27 1.84
N SER A 167 4.73 -13.00 2.18
CA SER A 167 4.68 -12.58 3.58
C SER A 167 3.45 -13.19 4.28
N SER A 168 3.60 -13.54 5.55
CA SER A 168 2.49 -14.02 6.38
C SER A 168 1.33 -13.02 6.44
N TYR A 169 1.62 -11.74 6.25
CA TYR A 169 0.61 -10.69 6.18
C TYR A 169 -0.36 -10.86 5.00
N LYS A 170 0.12 -11.35 3.84
CA LYS A 170 -0.73 -11.63 2.66
C LYS A 170 -1.55 -12.91 2.85
N THR A 171 -1.05 -13.89 3.60
CA THR A 171 -1.76 -15.16 3.82
C THR A 171 -2.90 -15.04 4.85
N LEU A 172 -2.76 -14.15 5.82
CA LEU A 172 -3.80 -13.88 6.82
C LEU A 172 -4.92 -13.03 6.20
N LYS A 173 -6.16 -13.52 6.28
CA LYS A 173 -7.32 -12.87 5.64
C LYS A 173 -7.90 -11.73 6.49
N THR A 174 -8.11 -11.98 7.79
CA THR A 174 -8.81 -11.02 8.63
C THR A 174 -7.82 -10.07 9.32
N MET A 175 -8.29 -8.85 9.61
CA MET A 175 -7.50 -7.87 10.36
C MET A 175 -7.21 -8.36 11.79
N LYS A 176 -8.19 -9.03 12.41
CA LYS A 176 -8.04 -9.66 13.72
C LYS A 176 -6.86 -10.63 13.75
N ASP A 177 -6.78 -11.54 12.78
CA ASP A 177 -5.69 -12.52 12.71
C ASP A 177 -4.34 -11.84 12.50
N LYS A 178 -4.28 -10.80 11.66
CA LYS A 178 -3.05 -10.03 11.42
C LYS A 178 -2.54 -9.37 12.68
N MET A 179 -3.44 -8.74 13.44
CA MET A 179 -3.10 -8.06 14.69
C MET A 179 -2.67 -9.06 15.77
N LEU A 180 -3.42 -10.16 15.95
CA LEU A 180 -3.05 -11.19 16.92
C LEU A 180 -1.71 -11.84 16.57
N ALA A 181 -1.43 -12.10 15.28
CA ALA A 181 -0.14 -12.61 14.84
C ALA A 181 1.01 -11.62 15.11
N GLN A 182 0.79 -10.32 14.91
CA GLN A 182 1.76 -9.28 15.24
C GLN A 182 2.08 -9.26 16.75
N LEU A 183 1.06 -9.31 17.61
CA LEU A 183 1.25 -9.28 19.07
C LEU A 183 1.87 -10.58 19.59
N ALA A 184 1.48 -11.73 19.04
CA ALA A 184 2.08 -13.03 19.34
C ALA A 184 3.57 -13.08 18.96
N LEU A 185 3.95 -12.46 17.84
CA LEU A 185 5.35 -12.27 17.48
C LEU A 185 6.06 -11.37 18.50
N GLY A 186 5.42 -10.28 18.91
CA GLY A 186 5.93 -9.37 19.94
C GLY A 186 6.25 -10.08 21.27
N GLN A 187 5.41 -11.01 21.71
CA GLN A 187 5.66 -11.80 22.92
C GLN A 187 6.87 -12.74 22.80
N ARG A 188 7.19 -13.22 21.59
CA ARG A 188 8.33 -14.10 21.34
C ARG A 188 9.65 -13.35 21.25
N LEU A 189 9.62 -12.07 20.86
CA LEU A 189 10.81 -11.27 20.61
C LEU A 189 11.27 -10.56 21.88
N ARG A 190 12.52 -10.82 22.30
CA ARG A 190 13.14 -10.14 23.46
C ARG A 190 13.23 -8.61 23.29
N ALA A 191 13.39 -8.14 22.06
CA ALA A 191 13.56 -6.71 21.76
C ALA A 191 12.24 -5.92 21.76
N VAL A 192 11.08 -6.59 21.84
CA VAL A 192 9.76 -5.96 21.69
C VAL A 192 8.95 -6.15 22.96
N SER A 193 8.40 -5.06 23.50
CA SER A 193 7.41 -5.15 24.57
C SER A 193 6.01 -5.26 23.95
N ALA A 194 5.40 -6.44 24.05
CA ALA A 194 4.05 -6.68 23.52
C ALA A 194 3.00 -5.75 24.13
N GLN A 195 3.10 -5.47 25.45
CA GLN A 195 2.23 -4.53 26.16
C GLN A 195 2.31 -3.12 25.55
N ARG A 196 3.53 -2.63 25.28
CA ARG A 196 3.71 -1.30 24.68
C ARG A 196 3.17 -1.23 23.25
N VAL A 197 3.38 -2.28 22.46
CA VAL A 197 2.83 -2.36 21.10
C VAL A 197 1.30 -2.39 21.14
N ALA A 198 0.70 -3.16 22.06
CA ALA A 198 -0.74 -3.21 22.25
C ALA A 198 -1.33 -1.83 22.60
N SER A 199 -0.77 -1.13 23.60
CA SER A 199 -1.19 0.24 23.94
C SER A 199 -1.08 1.17 22.74
N GLN A 200 0.05 1.15 22.01
CA GLN A 200 0.27 2.01 20.85
C GLN A 200 -0.73 1.74 19.72
N VAL A 201 -1.07 0.48 19.43
CA VAL A 201 -2.05 0.14 18.40
C VAL A 201 -3.44 0.66 18.79
N ILE A 202 -3.83 0.51 20.06
CA ILE A 202 -5.13 0.96 20.55
C ILE A 202 -5.23 2.49 20.49
N GLU A 203 -4.20 3.20 20.94
CA GLU A 203 -4.21 4.66 21.00
C GLU A 203 -4.11 5.33 19.63
N SER A 204 -3.28 4.79 18.73
CA SER A 204 -3.00 5.43 17.44
C SER A 204 -3.96 5.00 16.32
N HIS A 205 -4.54 3.80 16.40
CA HIS A 205 -5.44 3.29 15.37
C HIS A 205 -6.88 3.11 15.87
N PHE A 206 -7.10 2.33 16.92
CA PHE A 206 -8.47 1.91 17.29
C PHE A 206 -9.31 3.03 17.89
N LEU A 207 -8.79 3.74 18.90
CA LEU A 207 -9.51 4.85 19.53
C LEU A 207 -9.83 5.98 18.54
N PRO A 208 -8.89 6.41 17.67
CA PRO A 208 -9.18 7.39 16.63
C PRO A 208 -10.23 6.92 15.62
N ASP A 209 -10.16 5.67 15.16
CA ASP A 209 -11.12 5.11 14.18
C ASP A 209 -12.52 4.97 14.79
N LEU A 210 -12.64 4.41 15.99
CA LEU A 210 -13.92 4.29 16.70
C LEU A 210 -14.56 5.66 16.95
N ARG A 211 -13.78 6.62 17.44
CA ARG A 211 -14.27 8.00 17.64
C ARG A 211 -14.68 8.65 16.31
N GLY A 212 -13.88 8.46 15.26
CA GLY A 212 -14.16 8.96 13.91
C GLY A 212 -15.45 8.41 13.35
N ASN A 213 -15.65 7.09 13.44
CA ASN A 213 -16.84 6.40 12.98
C ASN A 213 -18.08 6.78 13.80
N LEU A 214 -17.96 6.94 15.12
CA LEU A 214 -19.05 7.41 15.97
C LEU A 214 -19.50 8.84 15.60
N MET A 215 -18.55 9.75 15.42
CA MET A 215 -18.84 11.13 14.98
C MET A 215 -19.41 11.18 13.56
N ALA A 216 -18.92 10.32 12.67
CA ALA A 216 -19.46 10.19 11.33
C ALA A 216 -20.89 9.65 11.35
N PHE A 217 -21.17 8.62 12.17
CA PHE A 217 -22.48 8.00 12.29
C PHE A 217 -23.56 9.00 12.75
N THR A 218 -23.27 9.84 13.74
CA THR A 218 -24.22 10.84 14.25
C THR A 218 -24.46 12.01 13.29
N ARG A 219 -23.52 12.28 12.37
CA ARG A 219 -23.59 13.40 11.41
C ARG A 219 -23.82 12.96 9.96
N GLN A 220 -24.05 11.67 9.73
CA GLN A 220 -24.04 11.10 8.39
C GLN A 220 -25.19 11.62 7.52
N LYS A 221 -24.96 11.55 6.21
CA LYS A 221 -26.02 11.68 5.20
C LYS A 221 -26.60 10.30 4.92
N VAL A 222 -27.78 10.26 4.33
CA VAL A 222 -28.39 9.02 3.87
C VAL A 222 -28.41 8.99 2.35
N ARG A 223 -28.07 7.85 1.75
CA ARG A 223 -27.90 7.72 0.31
C ARG A 223 -28.97 6.78 -0.25
N CYS A 224 -29.54 7.15 -1.40
CA CYS A 224 -30.38 6.21 -2.14
C CYS A 224 -29.51 5.21 -2.91
N VAL A 225 -29.81 3.92 -2.79
CA VAL A 225 -29.08 2.85 -3.51
C VAL A 225 -29.29 2.94 -5.02
N LYS A 226 -30.46 3.39 -5.47
CA LYS A 226 -30.85 3.40 -6.89
C LYS A 226 -30.31 4.61 -7.67
N CYS A 227 -30.45 5.83 -7.15
CA CYS A 227 -30.02 7.06 -7.84
C CYS A 227 -28.76 7.71 -7.26
N ALA A 228 -28.17 7.11 -6.23
CA ALA A 228 -26.99 7.63 -5.53
C ALA A 228 -27.15 9.03 -4.89
N HIS A 229 -28.34 9.64 -4.92
CA HIS A 229 -28.56 10.93 -4.29
C HIS A 229 -28.42 10.86 -2.77
N SER A 230 -27.78 11.89 -2.20
CA SER A 230 -27.47 11.97 -0.78
C SER A 230 -28.31 13.04 -0.10
N TYR A 231 -29.10 12.65 0.90
CA TYR A 231 -29.92 13.53 1.72
C TYR A 231 -29.26 13.80 3.06
N ARG A 232 -29.41 15.03 3.56
CA ARG A 232 -28.96 15.38 4.93
C ARG A 232 -29.81 14.72 6.02
N ARG A 233 -31.08 14.43 5.74
CA ARG A 233 -32.04 13.79 6.67
C ARG A 233 -32.84 12.74 5.92
N VAL A 234 -33.31 11.72 6.63
CA VAL A 234 -34.19 10.69 6.07
C VAL A 234 -35.51 11.34 5.62
N PRO A 235 -35.94 11.14 4.36
CA PRO A 235 -37.26 11.60 3.92
C PRO A 235 -38.36 10.95 4.76
N LEU A 236 -39.38 11.71 5.16
CA LEU A 236 -40.51 11.19 5.95
C LEU A 236 -41.27 10.05 5.26
N ALA A 237 -41.20 9.98 3.93
CA ALA A 237 -41.77 8.89 3.14
C ALA A 237 -41.01 7.55 3.27
N GLY A 238 -39.86 7.52 3.95
CA GLY A 238 -38.99 6.35 4.08
C GLY A 238 -38.32 5.88 2.77
N LYS A 239 -38.62 6.55 1.64
CA LYS A 239 -38.13 6.23 0.29
C LYS A 239 -37.53 7.45 -0.36
N CYS A 240 -36.74 7.22 -1.42
CA CYS A 240 -36.12 8.29 -2.18
C CYS A 240 -37.17 9.12 -2.93
N ILE A 241 -37.15 10.44 -2.66
CA ILE A 241 -38.04 11.46 -3.24
C ILE A 241 -37.41 12.22 -4.42
N GLN A 242 -36.26 11.77 -4.94
CA GLN A 242 -35.65 12.40 -6.10
C GLN A 242 -36.39 12.02 -7.37
N ASN A 243 -36.54 13.00 -8.26
CA ASN A 243 -37.06 12.77 -9.60
C ASN A 243 -35.95 12.21 -10.49
N ILE A 244 -36.20 11.07 -11.13
CA ILE A 244 -35.30 10.51 -12.12
C ILE A 244 -35.91 10.75 -13.49
N SER A 245 -35.13 11.31 -14.41
CA SER A 245 -35.48 11.30 -15.83
C SER A 245 -35.33 9.88 -16.36
N THR A 246 -36.41 9.27 -16.84
CA THR A 246 -36.37 8.04 -17.64
C THR A 246 -35.78 8.34 -19.03
N SER A 247 -34.51 8.73 -19.09
CA SER A 247 -33.75 8.83 -20.33
C SER A 247 -33.05 7.49 -20.58
N GLY A 248 -33.80 6.50 -21.05
CA GLY A 248 -33.25 5.16 -21.29
C GLY A 248 -34.12 4.18 -22.09
N GLY A 249 -35.20 4.63 -22.73
CA GLY A 249 -36.01 3.81 -23.63
C GLY A 249 -36.06 4.41 -25.04
N LEU A 250 -35.77 3.60 -26.06
CA LEU A 250 -35.82 3.93 -27.50
C LEU A 250 -37.26 4.13 -28.02
N SER A 251 -38.08 4.93 -27.35
CA SER A 251 -39.42 5.28 -27.82
C SER A 251 -39.70 6.76 -27.56
N GLY A 252 -39.66 7.55 -28.63
CA GLY A 252 -39.91 8.99 -28.64
C GLY A 252 -41.37 9.34 -28.30
N GLY A 253 -41.69 9.37 -27.00
CA GLY A 253 -42.90 9.98 -26.46
C GLY A 253 -42.55 11.29 -25.75
N ARG A 254 -43.08 12.41 -26.24
CA ARG A 254 -43.07 13.69 -25.52
C ARG A 254 -44.00 13.59 -24.30
N GLY A 255 -43.46 13.14 -23.19
CA GLY A 255 -44.13 13.15 -21.89
C GLY A 255 -43.13 13.60 -20.83
N ASP A 256 -43.47 14.68 -20.12
CA ASP A 256 -42.75 15.22 -18.97
C ASP A 256 -42.88 14.26 -17.76
N GLY A 257 -42.36 13.05 -17.91
CA GLY A 257 -42.52 11.93 -17.00
C GLY A 257 -41.40 11.88 -15.96
N SER A 258 -41.25 12.92 -15.16
CA SER A 258 -40.37 12.85 -13.99
C SER A 258 -40.97 11.83 -13.00
N THR A 259 -40.37 10.64 -12.94
CA THR A 259 -40.86 9.58 -12.04
C THR A 259 -40.05 9.62 -10.75
N LEU A 260 -40.74 9.60 -9.61
CA LEU A 260 -40.09 9.50 -8.31
C LEU A 260 -39.26 8.21 -8.25
N CYS A 261 -37.99 8.33 -7.84
CA CYS A 261 -37.04 7.23 -7.75
C CYS A 261 -37.61 6.01 -7.01
N GLY A 262 -38.21 6.26 -5.84
CA GLY A 262 -38.82 5.26 -4.97
C GLY A 262 -37.83 4.26 -4.35
N GLY A 263 -36.52 4.42 -4.58
CA GLY A 263 -35.49 3.51 -4.09
C GLY A 263 -35.29 3.60 -2.57
N ASN A 264 -34.74 2.52 -1.99
CA ASN A 264 -34.44 2.47 -0.57
C ASN A 264 -33.33 3.47 -0.20
N VAL A 265 -33.46 4.08 0.98
CA VAL A 265 -32.54 5.06 1.52
C VAL A 265 -31.78 4.39 2.66
N VAL A 266 -30.46 4.30 2.52
CA VAL A 266 -29.60 3.59 3.48
C VAL A 266 -28.64 4.55 4.16
N LEU A 267 -28.23 4.20 5.39
CA LEU A 267 -27.16 4.88 6.11
C LEU A 267 -25.84 4.69 5.36
N THR A 268 -25.01 5.73 5.32
CA THR A 268 -23.66 5.63 4.73
C THR A 268 -22.65 4.95 5.65
N VAL A 269 -22.87 5.05 6.96
CA VAL A 269 -22.09 4.40 8.02
C VAL A 269 -23.06 3.51 8.79
N SER A 270 -22.78 2.22 8.83
CA SER A 270 -23.56 1.24 9.58
C SER A 270 -23.11 1.15 11.03
N GLU A 271 -23.99 0.70 11.92
CA GLU A 271 -23.65 0.41 13.32
C GLU A 271 -22.49 -0.60 13.43
N GLY A 272 -22.53 -1.66 12.63
CA GLY A 272 -21.47 -2.68 12.62
C GLY A 272 -20.08 -2.11 12.30
N ALA A 273 -20.00 -1.03 11.50
CA ALA A 273 -18.73 -0.35 11.25
C ALA A 273 -18.19 0.36 12.50
N VAL A 274 -19.07 0.90 13.36
CA VAL A 274 -18.68 1.54 14.63
C VAL A 274 -18.25 0.49 15.67
N ARG A 275 -18.98 -0.63 15.77
CA ARG A 275 -18.72 -1.69 16.77
C ARG A 275 -17.54 -2.61 16.43
N LYS A 276 -17.07 -2.62 15.17
CA LYS A 276 -16.09 -3.57 14.62
C LYS A 276 -14.85 -3.83 15.49
N TYR A 277 -14.33 -2.80 16.17
CA TYR A 277 -13.06 -2.90 16.91
C TYR A 277 -13.22 -3.10 18.42
N ILE A 278 -14.43 -3.00 18.97
CA ILE A 278 -14.65 -3.06 20.42
C ILE A 278 -14.25 -4.44 20.97
N GLU A 279 -14.76 -5.51 20.36
CA GLU A 279 -14.46 -6.90 20.75
C GLU A 279 -12.97 -7.20 20.64
N ILE A 280 -12.35 -6.78 19.53
CA ILE A 280 -10.92 -7.00 19.27
C ILE A 280 -10.07 -6.27 20.31
N THR A 281 -10.44 -5.03 20.65
CA THR A 281 -9.70 -4.23 21.64
C THR A 281 -9.78 -4.86 23.03
N ARG A 282 -10.96 -5.36 23.44
CA ARG A 282 -11.12 -6.08 24.72
C ARG A 282 -10.23 -7.32 24.79
N GLU A 283 -10.23 -8.14 23.75
CA GLU A 283 -9.38 -9.34 23.67
C GLU A 283 -7.88 -9.01 23.73
N VAL A 284 -7.45 -7.89 23.15
CA VAL A 284 -6.04 -7.43 23.23
C VAL A 284 -5.68 -7.03 24.66
N ILE A 285 -6.55 -6.25 25.30
CA ILE A 285 -6.34 -5.78 26.67
C ILE A 285 -6.21 -6.96 27.63
N GLU A 286 -7.09 -7.96 27.49
CA GLU A 286 -7.08 -9.15 28.35
C GLU A 286 -5.84 -10.03 28.14
N ASN A 287 -5.44 -10.25 26.89
CA ASN A 287 -4.36 -11.20 26.58
C ASN A 287 -2.95 -10.61 26.69
N TYR A 288 -2.79 -9.31 26.40
CA TYR A 288 -1.46 -8.68 26.29
C TYR A 288 -1.22 -7.60 27.36
N GLY A 289 -2.28 -7.15 28.04
CA GLY A 289 -2.22 -6.05 29.00
C GLY A 289 -2.00 -4.70 28.33
N VAL A 290 -2.49 -3.64 28.99
CA VAL A 290 -2.25 -2.24 28.64
C VAL A 290 -2.13 -1.42 29.92
N ASP A 291 -1.74 -0.16 29.81
CA ASP A 291 -1.82 0.81 30.89
C ASP A 291 -3.28 1.12 31.31
N ASP A 292 -3.48 1.44 32.58
CA ASP A 292 -4.81 1.70 33.16
C ASP A 292 -5.54 2.86 32.46
N TYR A 293 -4.80 3.87 32.00
CA TYR A 293 -5.36 5.01 31.29
C TYR A 293 -5.98 4.59 29.95
N THR A 294 -5.24 3.82 29.14
CA THR A 294 -5.75 3.27 27.88
C THR A 294 -6.94 2.35 28.11
N LYS A 295 -6.89 1.53 29.15
CA LYS A 295 -8.02 0.65 29.54
C LYS A 295 -9.29 1.45 29.82
N GLN A 296 -9.21 2.46 30.70
CA GLN A 296 -10.35 3.32 31.04
C GLN A 296 -10.90 4.05 29.83
N ARG A 297 -10.04 4.52 28.91
CA ARG A 297 -10.47 5.19 27.67
C ARG A 297 -11.25 4.26 26.75
N VAL A 298 -10.82 3.01 26.62
CA VAL A 298 -11.53 2.01 25.82
C VAL A 298 -12.88 1.70 26.43
N GLU A 299 -12.94 1.52 27.75
CA GLU A 299 -14.20 1.30 28.48
C GLU A 299 -15.18 2.45 28.25
N TRP A 300 -14.76 3.70 28.48
CA TRP A 300 -15.61 4.88 28.27
C TRP A 300 -16.11 5.02 26.83
N MET A 301 -15.25 4.74 25.85
CA MET A 301 -15.65 4.78 24.43
C MET A 301 -16.64 3.66 24.10
N THR A 302 -16.48 2.49 24.71
CA THR A 302 -17.41 1.37 24.53
C THR A 302 -18.77 1.69 25.12
N ASP A 303 -18.82 2.20 26.35
CA ASP A 303 -20.06 2.62 27.01
C ASP A 303 -20.78 3.73 26.22
N SER A 304 -20.01 4.66 25.64
CA SER A 304 -20.56 5.71 24.77
C SER A 304 -21.19 5.17 23.50
N VAL A 305 -20.61 4.11 22.91
CA VAL A 305 -21.19 3.44 21.74
C VAL A 305 -22.44 2.68 22.15
N ASP A 306 -22.39 1.92 23.25
CA ASP A 306 -23.53 1.15 23.74
C ASP A 306 -24.71 2.05 24.10
N SER A 307 -24.48 3.18 24.77
CA SER A 307 -25.51 4.17 25.09
C SER A 307 -26.14 4.82 23.86
N LEU A 308 -25.44 4.91 22.72
CA LEU A 308 -26.00 5.49 21.50
C LEU A 308 -26.98 4.54 20.79
N PHE A 309 -26.75 3.23 20.92
CA PHE A 309 -27.47 2.20 20.17
C PHE A 309 -28.48 1.41 21.01
N ASN A 310 -28.32 1.38 22.34
CA ASN A 310 -29.33 0.81 23.22
C ASN A 310 -30.56 1.73 23.27
N ASP A 311 -31.71 1.14 22.96
CA ASP A 311 -33.01 1.76 23.15
C ASP A 311 -33.56 1.27 24.50
N ASP A 312 -33.61 2.16 25.50
CA ASP A 312 -34.10 1.84 26.86
C ASP A 312 -35.54 1.29 26.87
N THR A 313 -36.27 1.39 25.74
CA THR A 313 -37.63 0.91 25.59
C THR A 313 -37.75 -0.55 25.12
N VAL A 314 -36.66 -1.14 24.58
CA VAL A 314 -36.66 -2.51 24.02
C VAL A 314 -35.61 -3.36 24.73
N THR A 315 -36.02 -4.03 25.81
CA THR A 315 -35.18 -5.03 26.50
C THR A 315 -35.42 -6.42 25.91
N VAL A 316 -34.49 -6.87 25.06
CA VAL A 316 -34.43 -8.28 24.66
C VAL A 316 -33.72 -9.03 25.77
N MET A 317 -34.47 -9.68 26.66
CA MET A 317 -33.88 -10.50 27.73
C MET A 317 -33.44 -11.84 27.18
N THR A 318 -32.22 -12.24 27.51
CA THR A 318 -31.69 -13.58 27.22
C THR A 318 -31.90 -14.50 28.42
N LEU A 319 -31.96 -15.81 28.18
CA LEU A 319 -32.15 -16.80 29.26
C LEU A 319 -31.03 -16.76 30.32
N ASN A 320 -29.84 -16.27 29.96
CA ASN A 320 -28.71 -16.09 30.86
C ASN A 320 -28.86 -14.89 31.81
N ASP A 321 -29.79 -13.97 31.54
CA ASP A 321 -30.04 -12.82 32.42
C ASP A 321 -30.90 -13.20 33.64
N PHE A 322 -31.43 -14.43 33.67
CA PHE A 322 -32.29 -14.96 34.73
C PHE A 322 -31.62 -16.06 35.59
N VAL A 323 -30.36 -16.39 35.33
CA VAL A 323 -29.57 -17.40 36.06
C VAL A 323 -28.43 -16.71 36.80
#